data_AF-A0A9D3Y2E7-F1
#
_entry.id   AF-A0A9D3Y2E7-F1
#
_cell.length_a   1.000
_cell.length_b   1.000
_cell.length_c   1.000
_cell.angle_alpha   90.00
_cell.angle_beta   90.00
_cell.angle_gamma   90.00
#
_symmetry.space_group_name_H-M   'P 1'
#
loop_
_entity.id
_entity.type
_entity.pdbx_description
1 polymer ?
#
loop_
_entity_poly.entity_id
_entity_poly.type
_entity_poly.pdbx_seq_one_letter_code
_entity_poly.pdbx_strand_id
1 'polypeptide(L)'
;MNASNFSYSNKDLNSSYQTGSWTVYKFMYEYVLSIIVFVGLAGNLTSIYLILYDKQMRKVSSSVFLTSVLAADTGMLISLLLVWIESLGYPVNHHPAVCRINVYLTYVFGFLSIW
;
A
#
# COMPACT_ATOMS: atom_id res chain seq x y z
N MET A 1 -2.87 44.72 -23.39
CA MET A 1 -2.98 43.27 -23.15
C MET A 1 -4.26 43.03 -22.36
N ASN A 2 -5.21 42.25 -22.90
CA ASN A 2 -6.57 42.16 -22.39
C ASN A 2 -6.72 41.02 -21.35
N ALA A 3 -7.54 41.22 -20.32
CA ALA A 3 -7.72 40.28 -19.19
C ALA A 3 -8.27 38.90 -19.61
N SER A 4 -8.94 38.83 -20.76
CA SER A 4 -9.39 37.60 -21.40
C SER A 4 -8.21 36.69 -21.77
N ASN A 5 -7.18 37.22 -22.46
CA ASN A 5 -6.02 36.45 -22.91
C ASN A 5 -5.19 35.91 -21.73
N PHE A 6 -5.15 36.63 -20.61
CA PHE A 6 -4.50 36.16 -19.39
C PHE A 6 -5.25 34.99 -18.74
N SER A 7 -6.59 35.04 -18.75
CA SER A 7 -7.44 33.96 -18.21
C SER A 7 -7.38 32.68 -19.06
N TYR A 8 -7.29 32.78 -20.39
CA TYR A 8 -7.14 31.61 -21.26
C TYR A 8 -5.78 30.93 -21.05
N SER A 9 -4.70 31.71 -21.08
CA SER A 9 -3.33 31.19 -20.85
C SER A 9 -3.20 30.47 -19.50
N ASN A 10 -3.82 30.99 -18.43
CA ASN A 10 -3.83 30.33 -17.12
C ASN A 10 -4.61 29.00 -17.10
N LYS A 11 -5.69 28.87 -17.87
CA LYS A 11 -6.44 27.61 -17.97
C LYS A 11 -5.62 26.53 -18.68
N ASP A 12 -4.92 26.90 -19.75
CA ASP A 12 -4.07 25.98 -20.51
C ASP A 12 -2.83 25.55 -19.71
N LEU A 13 -2.23 26.48 -18.95
CA LEU A 13 -1.16 26.19 -17.99
C LEU A 13 -1.63 25.26 -16.86
N ASN A 14 -2.78 25.53 -16.24
CA ASN A 14 -3.33 24.67 -15.18
C ASN A 14 -3.71 23.29 -15.71
N SER A 15 -4.31 23.22 -16.91
CA SER A 15 -4.61 21.95 -17.58
C SER A 15 -3.34 21.15 -17.87
N SER A 16 -2.29 21.79 -18.38
CA SER A 16 -1.00 21.14 -18.65
C SER A 16 -0.31 20.66 -17.38
N TYR A 17 -0.31 21.47 -16.31
CA TYR A 17 0.25 21.12 -15.01
C TYR A 17 -0.53 19.99 -14.34
N GLN A 18 -1.86 20.04 -14.34
CA GLN A 18 -2.70 18.96 -13.84
C GLN A 18 -2.41 17.68 -14.61
N THR A 19 -2.38 17.72 -15.95
CA THR A 19 -2.14 16.53 -16.79
C THR A 19 -0.79 15.89 -16.47
N GLY A 20 0.28 16.69 -16.34
CA GLY A 20 1.60 16.18 -15.91
C GLY A 20 1.59 15.58 -14.50
N SER A 21 0.91 16.23 -13.55
CA SER A 21 0.78 15.75 -12.18
C SER A 21 0.01 14.42 -12.07
N TRP A 22 -1.05 14.23 -12.86
CA TRP A 22 -1.84 12.99 -12.88
C TRP A 22 -1.04 11.81 -13.43
N THR A 23 -0.21 12.04 -14.45
CA THR A 23 0.64 10.99 -15.02
C THR A 23 1.71 10.53 -14.03
N VAL A 24 2.37 11.45 -13.32
CA VAL A 24 3.35 11.11 -12.28
C VAL A 24 2.68 10.37 -11.13
N TYR A 25 1.51 10.84 -10.67
CA TYR A 25 0.74 10.16 -9.64
C TYR A 25 0.40 8.72 -10.03
N LYS A 26 -0.12 8.50 -11.24
CA LYS A 26 -0.42 7.15 -11.72
C LYS A 26 0.82 6.28 -11.76
N PHE A 27 1.94 6.79 -12.26
CA PHE A 27 3.18 6.02 -12.35
C PHE A 27 3.71 5.64 -10.97
N MET A 28 3.72 6.59 -10.02
CA MET A 28 4.13 6.30 -8.64
C MET A 28 3.19 5.29 -7.99
N TYR A 29 1.89 5.48 -8.13
CA TYR A 29 0.88 4.63 -7.50
C TYR A 29 0.86 3.21 -8.06
N GLU A 30 1.05 3.03 -9.36
CA GLU A 30 0.98 1.71 -10.00
C GLU A 30 2.28 0.92 -9.80
N TYR A 31 3.45 1.54 -10.00
CA TYR A 31 4.74 0.83 -9.95
C TYR A 31 5.35 0.75 -8.54
N VAL A 32 5.38 1.88 -7.81
CA VAL A 32 6.04 1.90 -6.48
C VAL A 32 5.25 1.03 -5.51
N LEU A 33 3.93 1.07 -5.58
CA LEU A 33 3.06 0.31 -4.70
C LEU A 33 3.20 -1.20 -4.97
N SER A 34 3.31 -1.66 -6.23
CA SER A 34 3.64 -3.06 -6.52
C SER A 34 4.96 -3.48 -5.88
N ILE A 35 6.01 -2.67 -6.07
CA ILE A 35 7.35 -3.00 -5.60
C ILE A 35 7.34 -3.13 -4.08
N ILE A 36 6.71 -2.19 -3.36
CA ILE A 36 6.56 -2.25 -1.90
C ILE A 36 5.84 -3.53 -1.48
N VAL A 37 4.74 -3.88 -2.14
CA VAL A 37 3.94 -5.07 -1.80
C VAL A 37 4.75 -6.35 -2.02
N PHE A 38 5.39 -6.53 -3.18
CA PHE A 38 6.14 -7.75 -3.48
C PHE A 38 7.40 -7.89 -2.61
N VAL A 39 8.17 -6.81 -2.45
CA VAL A 39 9.38 -6.82 -1.61
C VAL A 39 9.01 -7.05 -0.15
N GLY A 40 7.97 -6.36 0.34
CA GLY A 40 7.49 -6.53 1.70
C GLY A 40 6.98 -7.95 1.97
N LEU A 41 6.19 -8.53 1.06
CA LEU A 41 5.68 -9.90 1.21
C LEU A 41 6.83 -10.90 1.21
N ALA A 42 7.77 -10.78 0.27
CA ALA A 42 8.93 -11.67 0.20
C ALA A 42 9.77 -11.59 1.48
N GLY A 43 10.09 -10.38 1.96
CA GLY A 43 10.90 -10.17 3.17
C GLY A 43 10.22 -10.66 4.44
N ASN A 44 8.93 -10.35 4.61
CA ASN A 44 8.19 -10.75 5.80
C ASN A 44 7.96 -12.27 5.85
N LEU A 45 7.61 -12.89 4.71
CA LEU A 45 7.44 -14.34 4.63
C LEU A 45 8.76 -15.10 4.85
N THR A 46 9.87 -14.63 4.27
CA THR A 46 11.18 -15.27 4.53
C THR A 46 11.59 -15.12 6.00
N SER A 47 11.34 -13.98 6.62
CA SER A 47 11.63 -13.77 8.05
C SER A 47 10.81 -14.70 8.94
N ILE A 48 9.50 -14.82 8.69
CA ILE A 48 8.64 -15.78 9.40
C ILE A 48 9.15 -17.20 9.17
N TYR A 49 9.45 -17.58 7.94
CA TYR A 49 9.96 -18.91 7.60
C TYR A 49 11.26 -19.24 8.35
N LEU A 50 12.21 -18.30 8.40
CA LEU A 50 13.48 -18.47 9.12
C LEU A 50 13.24 -18.64 10.63
N ILE A 51 12.37 -17.83 11.25
CA ILE A 51 12.03 -17.93 12.68
C ILE A 51 11.34 -19.27 12.99
N LEU A 52 10.50 -19.77 12.09
CA LEU A 52 9.81 -21.05 12.26
C LEU A 52 10.75 -22.25 12.08
N TYR A 53 11.71 -22.15 11.17
CA TYR A 53 12.69 -23.20 10.89
C TYR A 53 13.71 -23.35 12.02
N ASP A 54 14.12 -22.23 12.64
CA ASP A 54 15.04 -22.26 13.77
C ASP A 54 14.31 -22.55 15.10
N LYS A 55 14.42 -23.81 15.57
CA LYS A 55 13.84 -24.28 16.82
C LYS A 55 14.42 -23.60 18.08
N GLN A 56 15.65 -23.05 18.02
CA GLN A 56 16.25 -22.35 19.16
C GLN A 56 15.67 -20.94 19.32
N MET A 57 15.51 -20.22 18.22
CA MET A 57 14.95 -18.86 18.22
C MET A 57 13.48 -18.84 18.66
N ARG A 58 12.72 -19.90 18.37
CA ARG A 58 11.28 -20.00 18.67
C ARG A 58 10.93 -20.05 20.16
N LYS A 59 11.90 -20.32 21.04
CA LYS A 59 11.70 -20.35 22.51
C LYS A 59 11.83 -18.96 23.15
N VAL A 60 12.38 -18.00 22.44
CA VAL A 60 12.56 -16.64 22.94
C VAL A 60 11.23 -15.89 22.75
N SER A 61 10.68 -15.34 23.83
CA SER A 61 9.41 -14.58 23.78
C SER A 61 9.45 -13.45 22.74
N SER A 62 10.62 -12.84 22.53
CA SER A 62 10.85 -11.82 21.51
C SER A 62 10.65 -12.34 20.08
N SER A 63 10.98 -13.59 19.77
CA SER A 63 10.79 -14.15 18.43
C SER A 63 9.31 -14.41 18.11
N VAL A 64 8.52 -14.77 19.13
CA VAL A 64 7.06 -14.93 18.99
C VAL A 64 6.41 -13.58 18.70
N PHE A 65 6.83 -12.54 19.44
CA PHE A 65 6.42 -11.16 19.19
C PHE A 65 6.83 -10.68 17.79
N LEU A 66 8.08 -10.92 17.38
CA LEU A 66 8.53 -10.58 16.02
C LEU A 66 7.72 -11.30 14.95
N THR A 67 7.32 -12.55 15.19
CA THR A 67 6.49 -13.31 14.25
C THR A 67 5.08 -12.72 14.14
N SER A 68 4.47 -12.24 15.24
CA SER A 68 3.17 -11.59 15.18
C SER A 68 3.23 -10.25 14.46
N VAL A 69 4.28 -9.45 14.67
CA VAL A 69 4.51 -8.20 13.95
C VAL A 69 4.69 -8.47 12.46
N LEU A 70 5.55 -9.42 12.09
CA LEU A 70 5.75 -9.82 10.69
C LEU A 70 4.44 -10.30 10.03
N ALA A 71 3.61 -11.05 10.78
CA ALA A 71 2.31 -11.48 10.30
C ALA A 71 1.34 -10.30 10.11
N ALA A 72 1.33 -9.33 11.03
CA ALA A 72 0.54 -8.11 10.90
C ALA A 72 0.98 -7.29 9.67
N ASP A 73 2.27 -7.14 9.44
CA ASP A 73 2.81 -6.47 8.26
C ASP A 73 2.41 -7.19 6.97
N THR A 74 2.42 -8.54 6.92
CA THR A 74 1.89 -9.27 5.76
C THR A 74 0.41 -8.99 5.51
N GLY A 75 -0.39 -8.87 6.57
CA GLY A 75 -1.79 -8.49 6.49
C GLY A 75 -2.00 -7.09 5.91
N MET A 76 -1.20 -6.11 6.37
CA MET A 76 -1.18 -4.75 5.82
C MET A 76 -0.81 -4.73 4.34
N LEU A 77 0.18 -5.55 3.93
CA LEU A 77 0.60 -5.63 2.53
C LEU A 77 -0.48 -6.26 1.64
N ILE A 78 -1.27 -7.20 2.15
CA ILE A 78 -2.44 -7.75 1.44
C ILE A 78 -3.51 -6.66 1.27
N SER A 79 -3.75 -5.85 2.30
CA SER A 79 -4.64 -4.67 2.20
C SER A 79 -4.18 -3.68 1.12
N LEU A 80 -2.87 -3.44 1.01
CA LEU A 80 -2.29 -2.63 -0.07
C LEU A 80 -2.37 -3.31 -1.43
N LEU A 81 -2.26 -4.64 -1.50
CA LEU A 81 -2.42 -5.40 -2.75
C LEU A 81 -3.82 -5.23 -3.34
N LEU A 82 -4.87 -5.20 -2.51
CA LEU A 82 -6.24 -4.93 -2.97
C LEU A 82 -6.39 -3.55 -3.61
N VAL A 83 -5.69 -2.56 -3.05
CA VAL A 83 -5.61 -1.20 -3.56
C VAL A 83 -4.85 -1.15 -4.89
N TRP A 84 -3.77 -1.93 -5.01
CA TRP A 84 -3.04 -2.07 -6.27
C TRP A 84 -3.88 -2.71 -7.38
N ILE A 85 -4.64 -3.76 -7.08
CA ILE A 85 -5.51 -4.44 -8.05
C ILE A 85 -6.56 -3.47 -8.61
N GLU A 86 -7.03 -2.52 -7.79
CA GLU A 86 -7.89 -1.44 -8.25
C GLU A 86 -7.19 -0.48 -9.23
N SER A 87 -5.89 -0.23 -9.05
CA SER A 87 -5.10 0.58 -9.99
C SER A 87 -5.01 -0.05 -11.39
N LEU A 88 -5.05 -1.40 -11.48
CA LEU A 88 -5.08 -2.15 -12.74
C LEU A 88 -6.45 -2.14 -13.43
N GLY A 89 -7.47 -1.50 -12.84
CA GLY A 89 -8.81 -1.39 -13.41
C GLY A 89 -9.81 -2.45 -12.91
N TYR A 90 -9.47 -3.25 -11.90
CA TYR A 90 -10.41 -4.17 -11.26
C TYR A 90 -11.06 -3.51 -10.03
N PRO A 91 -12.35 -3.14 -10.04
CA PRO A 91 -12.99 -2.37 -8.98
C PRO A 91 -13.33 -3.23 -7.74
N VAL A 92 -12.32 -3.86 -7.13
CA VAL A 92 -12.49 -4.76 -5.98
C VAL A 92 -12.90 -3.99 -4.73
N ASN A 93 -12.32 -2.80 -4.49
CA ASN A 93 -12.68 -1.95 -3.35
C ASN A 93 -14.01 -1.21 -3.52
N HIS A 94 -14.57 -1.13 -4.74
CA HIS A 94 -15.91 -0.58 -4.92
C HIS A 94 -16.99 -1.46 -4.29
N HIS A 95 -16.68 -2.72 -4.00
CA HIS A 95 -17.61 -3.58 -3.27
C HIS A 95 -17.65 -3.15 -1.78
N PRO A 96 -18.83 -2.77 -1.25
CA PRO A 96 -18.93 -2.16 0.08
C PRO A 96 -18.45 -3.09 1.21
N ALA A 97 -18.59 -4.40 1.03
CA ALA A 97 -18.06 -5.37 1.98
C ALA A 97 -16.53 -5.37 2.02
N VAL A 98 -15.88 -5.34 0.85
CA VAL A 98 -14.41 -5.40 0.74
C VAL A 98 -13.79 -4.13 1.29
N CYS A 99 -14.32 -2.95 0.95
CA CYS A 99 -13.83 -1.68 1.48
C CYS A 99 -13.87 -1.64 3.01
N ARG A 100 -14.99 -2.01 3.62
CA ARG A 100 -15.15 -2.02 5.09
C ARG A 100 -14.21 -3.00 5.77
N ILE A 101 -14.07 -4.20 5.22
CA ILE A 101 -13.14 -5.22 5.72
C ILE A 101 -11.70 -4.73 5.59
N ASN A 102 -11.33 -4.16 4.43
CA ASN A 102 -9.99 -3.68 4.18
C ASN A 102 -9.60 -2.61 5.20
N VAL A 103 -10.44 -1.57 5.36
CA VAL A 103 -10.22 -0.51 6.36
C VAL A 103 -10.08 -1.08 7.78
N TYR A 104 -10.98 -1.99 8.18
CA TYR A 104 -10.91 -2.62 9.49
C TYR A 104 -9.60 -3.40 9.71
N LEU A 105 -9.20 -4.21 8.73
CA LEU A 105 -7.95 -4.97 8.78
C LEU A 105 -6.74 -4.05 8.88
N THR A 106 -6.72 -2.93 8.16
CA THR A 106 -5.63 -1.96 8.24
C THR A 106 -5.48 -1.38 9.65
N TYR A 107 -6.59 -1.11 10.35
CA TYR A 107 -6.55 -0.67 11.75
C TYR A 107 -6.06 -1.77 12.69
N VAL A 108 -6.56 -3.00 12.52
CA VAL A 108 -6.18 -4.14 13.36
C VAL A 108 -4.69 -4.44 13.21
N PHE A 109 -4.20 -4.59 11.98
CA PHE A 109 -2.79 -4.89 11.74
C PHE A 109 -1.88 -3.72 12.10
N GLY A 110 -2.32 -2.47 11.92
CA GLY A 110 -1.61 -1.30 12.42
C GLY A 110 -1.42 -1.33 13.95
N PHE A 111 -2.44 -1.77 14.68
CA PHE A 111 -2.34 -1.95 16.14
C PHE A 111 -1.39 -3.11 16.51
N LEU A 112 -1.53 -4.27 15.87
CA LEU A 112 -0.68 -5.46 16.11
C LEU A 112 0.80 -5.25 15.73
N SER A 113 1.10 -4.24 14.92
CA SER A 113 2.49 -3.91 14.57
C SER A 113 3.17 -3.08 15.67
N ILE A 114 2.38 -2.47 16.56
CA ILE A 114 2.86 -1.64 17.68
C ILE A 114 2.88 -2.44 18.99
N TRP A 115 1.87 -3.29 19.20
CA TRP A 115 1.58 -4.01 20.45
C TRP A 115 1.75 -5.51 20.34
#